data_AF-A0A1R3JW17-F1
#
_entry.id   AF-A0A1R3JW17-F1
#
_cell.length_a   1.000
_cell.length_b   1.000
_cell.length_c   1.000
_cell.angle_alpha   90.00
_cell.angle_beta   90.00
_cell.angle_gamma   90.00
#
_symmetry.space_group_name_H-M   'P 1'
#
loop_
_entity.id
_entity.type
_entity.pdbx_description
1 polymer ?
#
loop_
_entity_poly.entity_id
_entity_poly.type
_entity_poly.pdbx_seq_one_letter_code
_entity_poly.pdbx_strand_id
1 'polypeptide(L)' 'MCITVFMWEAHPLYPFLFFFNRDSITAEPLGWWEGGEILGVRDGQAGGTWLASSKDGR' A
#
# COMPACT_ATOMS: atom_id res chain seq x y z
N MET A 1 -11.09 0.06 11.88
CA MET A 1 -10.01 0.92 12.45
C MET A 1 -8.83 0.89 11.49
N CYS A 2 -8.05 1.97 11.35
CA CYS A 2 -6.89 2.00 10.43
C CYS A 2 -5.60 2.24 11.21
N ILE A 3 -4.52 1.56 10.84
CA ILE A 3 -3.20 1.73 11.45
C ILE A 3 -2.18 2.04 10.35
N THR A 4 -1.38 3.08 10.58
CA THR A 4 -0.22 3.42 9.76
C THR A 4 1.01 3.45 10.66
N VAL A 5 2.07 2.80 10.23
CA VAL A 5 3.38 2.82 10.90
C VAL A 5 4.46 3.05 9.85
N PHE A 6 5.41 3.93 10.14
CA PHE A 6 6.57 4.11 9.28
C PHE A 6 7.85 4.19 10.11
N MET A 7 8.96 3.81 9.49
CA MET A 7 10.31 3.96 10.01
C MET A 7 11.18 4.63 8.96
N TRP A 8 11.89 5.67 9.35
CA TRP A 8 12.82 6.42 8.51
C TRP A 8 14.22 6.31 9.08
N GLU A 9 15.18 5.84 8.27
CA GLU A 9 16.60 5.70 8.61
C GLU A 9 16.88 4.97 9.94
N ALA A 10 15.94 4.12 10.38
CA ALA A 10 16.02 3.42 11.65
C ALA A 10 16.39 1.93 11.49
N HIS A 11 16.28 1.37 10.29
CA HIS A 11 16.59 -0.04 10.01
C HIS A 11 17.89 -0.14 9.19
N PRO A 12 18.83 -1.05 9.53
CA PRO A 12 20.15 -1.10 8.89
C PRO A 12 20.14 -1.46 7.40
N LEU A 13 19.07 -2.09 6.91
CA LEU A 13 18.95 -2.54 5.51
C LEU A 13 17.92 -1.77 4.68
N TYR A 14 16.96 -1.11 5.34
CA TYR A 14 15.81 -0.52 4.67
C TYR A 14 15.74 0.95 5.09
N PRO A 15 16.10 1.92 4.21
CA PRO A 15 16.12 3.33 4.58
C PRO A 15 14.71 3.85 4.91
N PHE A 16 13.70 3.18 4.37
CA PHE A 16 12.30 3.46 4.64
C PHE A 16 11.49 2.17 4.69
N LEU A 17 10.66 2.05 5.71
CA LEU A 17 9.64 1.01 5.84
C LEU A 17 8.30 1.68 6.12
N PHE A 18 7.26 1.26 5.39
CA PHE A 18 5.91 1.78 5.55
C PHE A 18 4.92 0.62 5.61
N PHE A 19 4.15 0.57 6.68
CA PHE A 19 3.12 -0.43 6.91
C PHE A 19 1.77 0.25 7.06
N PHE A 20 0.77 -0.31 6.39
CA PHE A 20 -0.60 0.16 6.46
C PHE A 20 -1.54 -1.01 6.61
N ASN A 21 -2.38 -0.94 7.64
CA ASN A 21 -3.47 -1.86 7.85
C ASN A 21 -4.78 -1.09 7.74
N ARG A 22 -5.60 -1.47 6.76
CA ARG A 22 -6.96 -0.97 6.59
C ARG A 22 -7.93 -2.11 6.73
N ASP A 23 -8.84 -1.92 7.66
CA ASP A 23 -10.08 -2.69 7.71
C ASP A 23 -11.00 -2.18 6.59
N SER A 24 -11.09 -2.94 5.50
CA SER A 24 -12.05 -2.72 4.42
C SER A 24 -12.83 -4.01 4.20
N ILE A 25 -14.16 -3.90 4.20
CA ILE A 25 -15.09 -5.03 4.10
C ILE A 25 -15.05 -5.64 2.69
N THR A 26 -14.71 -4.85 1.69
CA THR A 26 -14.65 -5.26 0.28
C THR A 26 -13.37 -4.71 -0.33
N ALA A 27 -12.35 -5.56 -0.46
CA ALA A 27 -11.08 -5.20 -1.07
C ALA A 27 -10.52 -6.36 -1.87
N GLU A 28 -9.95 -6.07 -3.03
CA GLU A 28 -9.19 -7.05 -3.79
C GLU A 28 -7.82 -7.26 -3.12
N PRO A 29 -7.28 -8.50 -3.10
CA PRO A 29 -5.95 -8.75 -2.57
C PRO A 29 -4.88 -7.84 -3.18
N LEU A 30 -3.82 -7.58 -2.40
CA LEU A 30 -2.69 -6.79 -2.87
C LEU A 30 -2.16 -7.34 -4.20
N GLY A 31 -2.09 -6.48 -5.21
CA GLY A 31 -1.62 -6.87 -6.52
C GLY A 31 -1.29 -5.66 -7.39
N TRP A 32 -0.68 -5.96 -8.53
CA TRP A 32 -0.50 -4.97 -9.59
C TRP A 32 -1.84 -4.72 -10.26
N TRP A 33 -2.22 -3.46 -10.37
CA TRP A 33 -3.41 -3.04 -11.08
C TRP A 33 -3.23 -3.22 -12.58
N GLU A 34 -4.34 -3.14 -13.33
CA GLU A 34 -4.28 -3.07 -14.79
C GLU A 34 -3.38 -1.91 -15.24
N GLY A 35 -2.50 -2.17 -16.22
CA GLY A 35 -1.42 -1.26 -16.61
C GLY A 35 -0.11 -1.43 -15.83
N GLY A 36 -0.13 -2.09 -14.66
CA GLY A 36 1.08 -2.51 -13.95
C GLY A 36 1.90 -1.38 -13.32
N GLU A 37 1.36 -0.17 -13.23
CA GLU A 37 2.04 1.00 -12.64
C GLU A 37 1.75 1.17 -11.14
N ILE A 38 0.67 0.56 -10.65
CA ILE A 38 0.21 0.71 -9.26
C ILE A 38 0.21 -0.68 -8.61
N LEU A 39 1.00 -0.85 -7.55
CA LEU A 39 0.91 -1.97 -6.63
C LEU A 39 0.12 -1.53 -5.41
N GLY A 40 -1.04 -2.12 -5.17
CA GLY A 40 -1.89 -1.74 -4.05
C GLY A 40 -3.14 -2.61 -3.93
N VAL A 41 -3.76 -2.58 -2.77
CA VAL A 41 -5.08 -3.17 -2.53
C VAL A 41 -6.13 -2.30 -3.23
N ARG A 42 -7.02 -2.87 -4.06
CA ARG A 42 -8.12 -2.10 -4.66
C ARG A 42 -9.36 -2.15 -3.78
N ASP A 43 -9.85 -0.98 -3.38
CA ASP A 43 -11.09 -0.84 -2.64
C ASP A 43 -12.28 -1.18 -3.56
N GLY A 44 -13.12 -2.12 -3.13
CA GLY A 44 -14.25 -2.61 -3.92
C GLY A 44 -15.44 -1.66 -4.00
N GLN A 45 -15.49 -0.60 -3.20
CA GLN A 45 -16.59 0.39 -3.21
C GLN A 45 -16.20 1.66 -3.97
N ALA A 46 -15.07 2.26 -3.61
CA ALA A 46 -14.61 3.52 -4.18
C ALA A 46 -13.69 3.32 -5.40
N GLY A 47 -13.21 2.10 -5.64
CA GLY A 47 -12.32 1.76 -6.77
C GLY A 47 -10.87 2.22 -6.62
N GLY A 48 -10.55 2.92 -5.53
CA GLY A 48 -9.24 3.48 -5.22
C GLY A 48 -8.36 2.60 -4.34
N THR A 49 -7.31 3.18 -3.77
CA THR A 49 -6.49 2.55 -2.72
C THR A 49 -6.02 3.58 -1.70
N TRP A 50 -5.77 3.13 -0.49
CA TRP A 50 -5.26 3.97 0.61
C TRP A 50 -3.74 3.91 0.73
N LEU A 51 -3.11 2.86 0.20
CA LEU A 51 -1.67 2.72 0.09
C LEU A 51 -1.33 2.01 -1.22
N ALA A 52 -0.47 2.65 -2.01
CA ALA A 52 0.12 2.06 -3.20
C ALA A 52 1.60 2.43 -3.33
N SER A 53 2.28 1.70 -4.18
CA SER A 53 3.61 2.02 -4.68
C SER A 53 3.64 1.87 -6.19
N SER A 54 4.39 2.71 -6.89
CA SER A 54 4.81 2.44 -8.25
C SER A 54 6.05 1.54 -8.31
N LYS A 55 6.42 1.09 -9.50
CA LYS A 55 7.69 0.38 -9.75
C LYS A 55 8.92 1.24 -9.47
N ASP A 56 8.78 2.55 -9.59
CA ASP A 56 9.83 3.53 -9.35
C ASP A 56 9.86 4.00 -7.88
N GLY A 57 9.03 3.42 -7.00
CA GLY A 57 8.99 3.74 -5.57
C GLY A 57 8.30 5.07 -5.24
N ARG A 58 7.28 5.45 -6.01
CA ARG A 58 6.38 6.58 -5.70
C ARG A 58 5.13 6.12 -4.96
#